data_AF-A0A6C0AVL5-F1
#
_entry.id   AF-A0A6C0AVL5-F1
#
_cell.length_a   1.000
_cell.length_b   1.000
_cell.length_c   1.000
_cell.angle_alpha   90.00
_cell.angle_beta   90.00
_cell.angle_gamma   90.00
#
_symmetry.space_group_name_H-M   'P 1'
#
loop_
_entity.id
_entity.type
_entity.pdbx_description
1 polymer ?
#
loop_
_entity_poly.entity_id
_entity_poly.type
_entity_poly.pdbx_seq_one_letter_code
_entity_poly.pdbx_strand_id
1 'polypeptide(L)'
;MTEIWKELEGFSKYKFSNTGKVWSKHYKKFLSVKPRQDGYIAYNLKNNEGIKKNMLSHRLIALAFIPNQENKPTINHKNHNRADNRVENLEWATISEQNLHQKKPLKEITRLRGSRSVWRCSLDGEKLELYQTIRDAAKWLLDNKGVECGWKNISAVCLNKRKTSHGFKWIYDTSQENIFENEIWKDIPKEILKGYIGYKVSDQGRIKNPKGNILKGSIHSSGYKNINIGINKTTFKIHRLVAQVFIPNIYGKPFVNHRNHDKTDCKLYNLEWVTPSENQILASQFYSSEK
;
A
#
# COMPACT_ATOMS: atom_id res chain seq x y z
N MET A 1 39.65 -3.60 6.62
CA MET A 1 39.68 -3.13 8.03
C MET A 1 39.71 -4.32 8.95
N THR A 2 40.49 -4.26 10.03
CA THR A 2 40.47 -5.26 11.10
C THR A 2 39.13 -5.21 11.85
N GLU A 3 38.65 -6.37 12.31
CA GLU A 3 37.40 -6.47 13.05
C GLU A 3 37.60 -5.94 14.49
N ILE A 4 36.81 -4.95 14.88
CA ILE A 4 36.88 -4.29 16.20
C ILE A 4 35.59 -4.59 16.94
N TRP A 5 35.71 -4.96 18.22
CA TRP A 5 34.58 -5.24 19.10
C TRP A 5 34.46 -4.17 20.18
N LYS A 6 33.24 -3.67 20.38
CA LYS A 6 32.90 -2.70 21.43
C LYS A 6 31.71 -3.16 22.25
N GLU A 7 31.62 -2.61 23.46
CA GLU A 7 30.46 -2.76 24.33
C GLU A 7 29.63 -1.49 24.26
N LEU A 8 28.33 -1.62 24.53
CA LEU A 8 27.40 -0.50 24.55
C LEU A 8 26.84 -0.34 25.96
N GLU A 9 26.77 0.91 26.42
CA GLU A 9 26.15 1.24 27.71
C GLU A 9 24.71 0.72 27.78
N GLY A 10 24.32 0.18 28.94
CA GLY A 10 23.03 -0.48 29.13
C GLY A 10 22.89 -1.89 28.54
N PHE A 11 23.86 -2.37 27.75
CA PHE A 11 23.86 -3.69 27.10
C PHE A 11 25.17 -4.47 27.31
N SER A 12 25.74 -4.43 28.52
CA SER A 12 27.05 -5.01 28.85
C SER A 12 27.14 -6.54 28.67
N LYS A 13 26.01 -7.23 28.55
CA LYS A 13 25.90 -8.68 28.29
C LYS A 13 26.22 -9.04 26.83
N TYR A 14 26.45 -8.05 25.97
CA TYR A 14 26.68 -8.22 24.54
C TYR A 14 27.92 -7.47 24.08
N LYS A 15 28.53 -7.95 22.99
CA LYS A 15 29.59 -7.23 22.25
C LYS A 15 29.12 -7.01 20.82
N PHE A 16 29.51 -5.88 20.25
CA PHE A 16 29.12 -5.43 18.92
C PHE A 16 30.36 -5.27 18.06
N SER A 17 30.33 -5.74 16.82
CA SER A 17 31.45 -5.66 15.89
C SER A 17 31.25 -4.53 14.87
N ASN A 18 32.35 -3.91 14.41
CA ASN A 18 32.31 -2.97 13.30
C ASN A 18 31.84 -3.61 11.97
N THR A 19 31.86 -4.95 11.87
CA THR A 19 31.31 -5.71 10.73
C THR A 19 29.80 -5.95 10.83
N GLY A 20 29.14 -5.48 11.90
CA GLY A 20 27.70 -5.59 12.09
C GLY A 20 27.25 -6.83 12.87
N LYS A 21 28.18 -7.62 13.42
CA LYS A 21 27.88 -8.82 14.23
C LYS A 21 27.57 -8.48 15.68
N VAL A 22 26.77 -9.33 16.33
CA VAL A 22 26.44 -9.24 17.75
C VAL A 22 26.80 -10.55 18.44
N TRP A 23 27.59 -10.48 19.52
CA TRP A 23 28.00 -11.63 20.33
C TRP A 23 27.35 -11.57 21.71
N SER A 24 26.77 -12.68 22.17
CA SER A 24 26.24 -12.79 23.53
C SER A 24 27.29 -13.39 24.46
N LYS A 25 27.65 -12.65 25.52
CA LYS A 25 28.58 -13.15 26.57
C LYS A 25 27.97 -14.31 27.37
N HIS A 26 26.66 -14.25 27.62
CA HIS A 26 25.96 -15.27 28.39
C HIS A 26 25.89 -16.61 27.66
N TYR A 27 25.45 -16.61 26.39
CA TYR A 27 25.35 -17.83 25.59
C TYR A 27 26.65 -18.21 24.87
N LYS A 28 27.69 -17.37 24.97
CA LYS A 28 29.00 -17.54 24.30
C LYS A 28 28.87 -17.85 22.81
N LYS A 29 27.99 -17.14 22.10
CA LYS A 29 27.75 -17.33 20.66
C LYS A 29 27.33 -16.05 19.95
N PHE A 30 27.47 -16.05 18.62
CA PHE A 30 26.89 -15.03 17.76
C PHE A 30 25.36 -15.11 17.78
N LEU A 31 24.72 -13.95 17.84
CA LEU A 31 23.31 -13.83 17.57
C LEU A 31 23.13 -13.66 16.06
N SER A 32 22.32 -14.52 15.47
CA SER A 32 21.97 -14.47 14.05
C SER A 32 20.45 -14.47 13.93
N VAL A 33 19.92 -13.46 13.26
CA VAL A 33 18.47 -13.28 13.05
C VAL A 33 18.27 -12.89 11.59
N LYS A 34 17.31 -13.51 10.92
CA LYS A 34 16.93 -13.13 9.56
C LYS A 34 16.34 -11.71 9.54
N PRO A 35 16.54 -10.95 8.46
CA PRO A 35 15.84 -9.68 8.28
C PRO A 35 14.33 -9.84 8.44
N ARG A 36 13.67 -8.86 9.05
CA ARG A 36 12.21 -8.76 9.12
C ARG A 36 11.63 -8.46 7.73
N GLN A 37 10.31 -8.43 7.61
CA GLN A 37 9.61 -8.08 6.37
C GLN A 37 9.97 -6.68 5.83
N ASP A 38 10.38 -5.76 6.71
CA ASP A 38 10.85 -4.41 6.34
C ASP A 38 12.33 -4.36 5.93
N GLY A 39 13.02 -5.50 5.92
CA GLY A 39 14.44 -5.64 5.56
C GLY A 39 15.42 -5.35 6.71
N TYR A 40 14.98 -4.91 7.88
CA TYR A 40 15.87 -4.63 9.02
C TYR A 40 16.14 -5.88 9.86
N ILE A 41 17.34 -5.96 10.42
CA ILE A 41 17.70 -6.94 11.44
C ILE A 41 17.39 -6.34 12.82
N ALA A 42 16.63 -7.07 13.63
CA ALA A 42 16.26 -6.67 14.99
C ALA A 42 16.52 -7.80 15.99
N TYR A 43 17.00 -7.44 17.17
CA TYR A 43 17.25 -8.37 18.27
C TYR A 43 16.37 -8.05 19.47
N ASN A 44 15.92 -9.09 20.18
CA ASN A 44 15.32 -8.94 21.50
C ASN A 44 16.43 -9.14 22.55
N LEU A 45 17.05 -8.04 22.97
CA LEU A 45 18.18 -8.05 23.92
C LEU A 45 17.68 -7.71 25.33
N LYS A 46 18.33 -8.24 26.37
CA LYS A 46 18.08 -7.82 27.75
C LYS A 46 19.04 -6.69 28.13
N ASN A 47 18.54 -5.57 28.62
CA ASN A 47 19.41 -4.53 29.16
C ASN A 47 20.10 -5.01 30.46
N ASN A 48 20.93 -4.15 31.06
CA ASN A 48 21.64 -4.45 32.30
C ASN A 48 20.66 -4.78 33.45
N GLU A 49 19.52 -4.08 33.53
CA GLU A 49 18.42 -4.32 34.48
C GLU A 49 17.64 -5.62 34.23
N GLY A 50 17.91 -6.32 33.12
CA GLY A 50 17.24 -7.57 32.76
C GLY A 50 15.94 -7.42 31.96
N ILE A 51 15.53 -6.20 31.64
CA ILE A 51 14.35 -5.87 30.83
C ILE A 51 14.64 -6.18 29.36
N LYS A 52 13.71 -6.90 28.70
CA LYS A 52 13.78 -7.18 27.26
C LYS A 52 13.47 -5.92 26.45
N LYS A 53 14.34 -5.58 25.51
CA LYS A 53 14.19 -4.46 24.56
C LYS A 53 14.34 -4.99 23.14
N ASN A 54 13.42 -4.57 22.25
CA ASN A 54 13.56 -4.81 20.81
C ASN A 54 14.45 -3.72 20.22
N MET A 55 15.62 -4.08 19.71
CA MET A 55 16.65 -3.16 19.25
C MET A 55 17.06 -3.48 17.82
N LEU A 56 17.11 -2.46 16.95
CA LEU A 56 17.58 -2.61 15.58
C LEU A 56 19.11 -2.75 15.54
N SER A 57 19.61 -3.66 14.71
CA SER A 57 21.04 -3.95 14.61
C SER A 57 21.84 -2.71 14.23
N HIS A 58 21.49 -2.01 13.15
CA HIS A 58 22.18 -0.78 12.72
C HIS A 58 22.25 0.28 13.84
N ARG A 59 21.21 0.41 14.68
CA ARG A 59 21.21 1.34 15.82
C ARG A 59 22.25 0.96 16.86
N LEU A 60 22.29 -0.31 17.25
CA LEU A 60 23.27 -0.81 18.22
C LEU A 60 24.71 -0.61 17.72
N ILE A 61 24.95 -0.93 16.44
CA ILE A 61 26.26 -0.77 15.83
C ILE A 61 26.64 0.72 15.71
N ALA A 62 25.75 1.57 15.20
CA ALA A 62 26.03 3.00 15.09
C ALA A 62 26.28 3.66 16.45
N LEU A 63 25.50 3.33 17.48
CA LEU A 63 25.71 3.83 18.84
C LEU A 63 27.06 3.41 19.42
N ALA A 64 27.56 2.22 19.10
CA ALA A 64 28.84 1.73 19.60
C ALA A 64 30.05 2.33 18.83
N PHE A 65 29.90 2.63 17.54
CA PHE A 65 31.05 2.93 16.67
C PHE A 65 31.06 4.33 16.05
N ILE A 66 29.91 4.99 15.90
CA ILE A 66 29.77 6.24 15.14
C ILE A 66 29.34 7.36 16.11
N PRO A 67 30.23 8.29 16.46
CA PRO A 67 29.87 9.48 17.23
C PRO A 67 28.74 10.26 16.55
N ASN A 68 27.78 10.75 17.33
CA ASN A 68 26.65 11.54 16.83
C ASN A 68 26.72 12.97 17.37
N GLN A 69 27.71 13.74 16.91
CA GLN A 69 27.96 15.11 17.40
C GLN A 69 26.76 16.05 17.18
N GLU A 70 26.03 15.85 16.08
CA GLU A 70 24.87 16.67 15.69
C GLU A 70 23.54 16.15 16.27
N ASN A 71 23.54 15.12 17.12
CA ASN A 71 22.34 14.50 17.69
C ASN A 71 21.28 14.11 16.65
N LYS A 72 21.71 13.64 15.47
CA LYS A 72 20.81 13.25 14.39
C LYS A 72 19.95 12.05 14.82
N PRO A 73 18.64 12.04 14.53
CA PRO A 73 17.72 11.08 15.11
C PRO A 73 17.69 9.72 14.41
N THR A 74 18.22 9.60 13.18
CA THR A 74 18.09 8.39 12.34
C THR A 74 19.42 7.92 11.78
N ILE A 75 19.47 6.70 11.26
CA ILE A 75 20.67 6.12 10.63
C ILE A 75 20.31 5.74 9.19
N ASN A 76 21.15 6.15 8.26
CA ASN A 76 21.03 5.82 6.85
C ASN A 76 21.98 4.65 6.48
N HIS A 77 21.51 3.78 5.60
CA HIS A 77 22.32 2.72 4.96
C HIS A 77 22.75 3.23 3.58
N LYS A 78 24.05 3.50 3.41
CA LYS A 78 24.59 4.13 2.19
C LYS A 78 24.32 3.32 0.92
N ASN A 79 24.38 1.99 1.02
CA ASN A 79 24.09 1.08 -0.09
C ASN A 79 22.60 0.71 -0.24
N HIS A 80 21.71 1.32 0.55
CA HIS A 80 20.28 1.03 0.61
C HIS A 80 19.91 -0.42 1.00
N ASN A 81 20.86 -1.25 1.42
CA ASN A 81 20.63 -2.59 1.96
C ASN A 81 20.50 -2.53 3.48
N ARG A 82 19.27 -2.64 3.97
CA ARG A 82 18.91 -2.55 5.40
C ARG A 82 19.46 -3.70 6.27
N ALA A 83 19.91 -4.78 5.66
CA ALA A 83 20.53 -5.91 6.35
C ALA A 83 22.05 -5.75 6.51
N ASP A 84 22.68 -4.87 5.73
CA ASP A 84 24.13 -4.62 5.79
C ASP A 84 24.46 -3.60 6.88
N ASN A 85 24.71 -4.09 8.09
CA ASN A 85 24.94 -3.26 9.28
C ASN A 85 26.43 -3.00 9.56
N ARG A 86 27.31 -3.15 8.57
CA ARG A 86 28.73 -2.77 8.72
C ARG A 86 28.85 -1.27 8.96
N VAL A 87 29.74 -0.86 9.86
CA VAL A 87 29.93 0.56 10.24
C VAL A 87 30.20 1.44 9.02
N GLU A 88 30.99 0.97 8.05
CA GLU A 88 31.30 1.69 6.81
C GLU A 88 30.04 2.05 5.98
N ASN A 89 28.99 1.23 6.08
CA ASN A 89 27.72 1.39 5.38
C ASN A 89 26.69 2.24 6.16
N LEU A 90 26.98 2.60 7.41
CA LEU A 90 26.06 3.35 8.27
C LEU A 90 26.53 4.79 8.44
N GLU A 91 25.57 5.71 8.54
CA GLU A 91 25.81 7.10 8.91
C GLU A 91 24.61 7.67 9.66
N TRP A 92 24.85 8.60 10.58
CA TRP A 92 23.77 9.34 11.23
C TRP A 92 23.17 10.35 10.23
N ALA A 93 21.84 10.39 10.16
CA ALA A 93 21.08 11.21 9.23
C ALA A 93 19.83 11.80 9.90
N THR A 94 19.36 12.91 9.36
CA THR A 94 18.04 13.48 9.61
C THR A 94 17.02 12.87 8.65
N ILE A 95 15.73 12.99 8.99
CA ILE A 95 14.64 12.55 8.13
C ILE A 95 14.68 13.27 6.76
N SER A 96 15.07 14.55 6.76
CA SER A 96 15.17 15.36 5.53
C SER A 96 16.28 14.84 4.60
N GLU A 97 17.47 14.58 5.14
CA GLU A 97 18.60 14.02 4.37
C GLU A 97 18.24 12.65 3.76
N GLN A 98 17.60 11.77 4.55
CA GLN A 98 17.13 10.48 4.05
C GLN A 98 16.10 10.61 2.91
N ASN A 99 15.20 11.59 3.00
CA ASN A 99 14.20 11.84 1.97
C ASN A 99 14.82 12.42 0.69
N LEU A 100 15.89 13.22 0.80
CA LEU A 100 16.63 13.73 -0.36
C LEU A 100 17.37 12.62 -1.10
N HIS A 101 17.89 11.63 -0.38
CA HIS A 101 18.61 10.49 -0.96
C HIS A 101 17.69 9.42 -1.57
N GLN A 102 16.37 9.49 -1.35
CA GLN A 102 15.42 8.60 -2.01
C GLN A 102 15.32 8.95 -3.50
N LYS A 103 15.49 7.94 -4.38
CA LYS A 103 15.25 8.09 -5.82
C LYS A 103 13.82 8.56 -6.03
N LYS A 104 13.65 9.81 -6.46
CA LYS A 104 12.32 10.33 -6.83
C LYS A 104 11.82 9.50 -8.03
N PRO A 105 10.54 9.06 -8.03
CA PRO A 105 9.95 8.43 -9.20
C PRO A 105 10.04 9.40 -10.39
N LEU A 106 10.10 8.87 -11.61
CA LEU A 106 10.13 9.69 -12.82
C LEU A 106 8.98 10.72 -12.78
N LYS A 107 9.26 11.96 -13.21
CA LYS A 107 8.29 13.05 -13.21
C LYS A 107 6.99 12.67 -13.95
N GLU A 108 7.13 11.91 -15.03
CA GLU A 108 6.01 11.39 -15.82
C GLU A 108 5.11 10.43 -15.03
N ILE A 109 5.70 9.47 -14.31
CA ILE A 109 4.96 8.56 -13.43
C ILE A 109 4.18 9.36 -12.38
N THR A 110 4.81 10.38 -11.80
CA THR A 110 4.18 11.24 -10.79
C THR A 110 3.03 12.05 -11.38
N ARG A 111 3.18 12.57 -12.61
CA ARG A 111 2.15 13.31 -13.37
C ARG A 111 0.92 12.45 -13.64
N LEU A 112 1.12 11.20 -14.04
CA LEU A 112 0.04 10.28 -14.40
C LEU A 112 -0.63 9.65 -13.18
N ARG A 113 0.10 9.36 -12.09
CA ARG A 113 -0.41 8.64 -10.91
C ARG A 113 -1.62 9.30 -10.22
N GLY A 114 -1.79 10.62 -10.36
CA GLY A 114 -2.92 11.39 -9.81
C GLY A 114 -3.93 11.87 -10.85
N SER A 115 -3.74 11.53 -12.12
CA SER A 115 -4.55 12.04 -13.23
C SER A 115 -5.54 10.98 -13.73
N ARG A 116 -6.72 11.43 -14.16
CA ARG A 116 -7.67 10.61 -14.91
C ARG A 116 -7.61 11.04 -16.36
N SER A 117 -7.55 10.06 -17.26
CA SER A 117 -7.66 10.32 -18.68
C SER A 117 -9.06 10.79 -19.03
N VAL A 118 -9.19 11.56 -20.09
CA VAL A 118 -10.44 12.22 -20.47
C VAL A 118 -10.62 12.17 -21.98
N TRP A 119 -11.81 11.78 -22.41
CA TRP A 119 -12.24 11.86 -23.78
C TRP A 119 -12.83 13.24 -24.06
N ARG A 120 -12.36 13.89 -25.14
CA ARG A 120 -13.14 14.92 -25.81
C ARG A 120 -14.15 14.24 -26.72
N CYS A 121 -15.41 14.63 -26.59
CA CYS A 121 -16.50 14.03 -27.34
C CYS A 121 -17.26 15.10 -28.14
N SER A 122 -17.88 14.69 -29.24
CA SER A 122 -18.85 15.52 -29.96
C SER A 122 -20.06 15.85 -29.08
N LEU A 123 -20.89 16.80 -29.52
CA LEU A 123 -22.12 17.14 -28.80
C LEU A 123 -23.12 15.96 -28.78
N ASP A 124 -23.06 15.09 -29.78
CA ASP A 124 -23.87 13.87 -29.86
C ASP A 124 -23.31 12.75 -28.97
N GLY A 125 -22.08 12.89 -28.47
CA GLY A 125 -21.45 11.96 -27.54
C GLY A 125 -20.44 11.00 -28.16
N GLU A 126 -20.13 11.17 -29.45
CA GLU A 126 -19.08 10.42 -30.13
C GLU A 126 -17.71 10.76 -29.54
N LYS A 127 -16.87 9.76 -29.25
CA LYS A 127 -15.53 9.94 -28.71
C LYS A 127 -14.57 10.36 -29.82
N LEU A 128 -14.01 11.57 -29.72
CA LEU A 128 -13.12 12.13 -30.74
C LEU A 128 -11.65 11.84 -30.42
N GLU A 129 -11.21 12.12 -29.19
CA GLU A 129 -9.80 12.01 -28.82
C GLU A 129 -9.62 11.80 -27.32
N LEU A 130 -8.64 10.96 -26.95
CA LEU A 130 -8.30 10.62 -25.57
C LEU A 130 -7.05 11.37 -25.11
N TYR A 131 -7.17 12.06 -23.98
CA TYR A 131 -6.05 12.73 -23.32
C TYR A 131 -5.67 12.00 -22.04
N GLN A 132 -4.37 11.80 -21.83
CA GLN A 132 -3.85 11.09 -20.66
C GLN A 132 -4.21 11.80 -19.35
N THR A 133 -4.28 13.13 -19.38
CA THR A 133 -4.70 13.96 -18.24
C THR A 133 -5.63 15.09 -18.68
N ILE A 134 -6.40 15.64 -17.75
CA ILE A 134 -7.21 16.84 -18.00
C ILE A 134 -6.38 18.08 -18.37
N ARG A 135 -5.10 18.09 -17.98
CA ARG A 135 -4.17 19.17 -18.34
C ARG A 135 -3.73 19.05 -19.79
N ASP A 136 -3.55 17.84 -20.30
CA ASP A 136 -3.26 17.63 -21.72
C ASP A 136 -4.47 18.06 -22.57
N ALA A 137 -5.69 17.74 -22.12
CA ALA A 137 -6.92 18.24 -22.77
C ALA A 137 -7.05 19.77 -22.72
N ALA A 138 -6.70 20.39 -21.60
CA ALA A 138 -6.71 21.85 -21.47
C ALA A 138 -5.62 22.51 -22.32
N LYS A 139 -4.46 21.88 -22.47
CA LYS A 139 -3.43 22.32 -23.41
C LYS A 139 -3.94 22.28 -24.84
N TRP A 140 -4.63 21.21 -25.24
CA TRP A 140 -5.26 21.15 -26.56
C TRP A 140 -6.26 22.32 -26.77
N LEU A 141 -7.08 22.65 -25.76
CA LEU A 141 -7.99 23.80 -25.83
C LEU A 141 -7.24 25.14 -25.95
N LEU A 142 -6.11 25.29 -25.28
CA LEU A 142 -5.25 26.47 -25.44
C LEU A 142 -4.73 26.55 -26.88
N ASP A 143 -4.11 25.48 -27.35
CA ASP A 143 -3.42 25.43 -28.64
C ASP A 143 -4.40 25.56 -29.84
N ASN A 144 -5.64 25.08 -29.71
CA ASN A 144 -6.60 25.01 -30.83
C ASN A 144 -7.80 25.97 -30.72
N LYS A 145 -8.07 26.50 -29.53
CA LYS A 145 -9.23 27.37 -29.27
C LYS A 145 -8.86 28.65 -28.52
N GLY A 146 -7.59 28.85 -28.16
CA GLY A 146 -7.15 30.03 -27.40
C GLY A 146 -7.72 30.10 -25.98
N VAL A 147 -8.16 28.96 -25.41
CA VAL A 147 -8.81 28.93 -24.10
C VAL A 147 -7.80 28.63 -23.00
N GLU A 148 -7.49 29.65 -22.20
CA GLU A 148 -6.71 29.47 -20.99
C GLU A 148 -7.53 28.82 -19.86
N CYS A 149 -6.84 28.08 -18.98
CA CYS A 149 -7.44 27.50 -17.77
C CYS A 149 -8.66 26.57 -17.99
N GLY A 150 -8.83 26.00 -19.18
CA GLY A 150 -10.00 25.19 -19.55
C GLY A 150 -10.24 23.92 -18.72
N TRP A 151 -9.24 23.43 -17.99
CA TRP A 151 -9.32 22.18 -17.21
C TRP A 151 -10.43 22.18 -16.14
N LYS A 152 -10.76 23.35 -15.54
CA LYS A 152 -11.86 23.45 -14.55
C LYS A 152 -13.22 23.17 -15.19
N ASN A 153 -13.44 23.71 -16.39
CA ASN A 153 -14.69 23.54 -17.12
C ASN A 153 -14.81 22.11 -17.68
N ILE A 154 -13.71 21.55 -18.17
CA ILE A 154 -13.65 20.12 -18.56
C ILE A 154 -14.07 19.24 -17.39
N SER A 155 -13.51 19.48 -16.19
CA SER A 155 -13.82 18.67 -14.99
C SER A 155 -15.29 18.81 -14.58
N ALA A 156 -15.83 20.03 -14.64
CA ALA A 156 -17.23 20.28 -14.35
C ALA A 156 -18.16 19.51 -15.29
N VAL A 157 -17.81 19.38 -16.57
CA VAL A 157 -18.57 18.56 -17.53
C VAL A 157 -18.44 17.08 -17.19
N CYS A 158 -17.23 16.56 -16.99
CA CYS A 158 -17.03 15.15 -16.63
C CYS A 158 -17.73 14.75 -15.31
N LEU A 159 -17.97 15.71 -14.41
CA LEU A 159 -18.67 15.51 -13.14
C LEU A 159 -20.19 15.78 -13.26
N ASN A 160 -20.71 15.96 -14.47
CA ASN A 160 -22.12 16.28 -14.76
C ASN A 160 -22.63 17.57 -14.08
N LYS A 161 -21.73 18.48 -13.69
CA LYS A 161 -22.09 19.82 -13.19
C LYS A 161 -22.37 20.80 -14.33
N ARG A 162 -21.91 20.48 -15.53
CA ARG A 162 -22.17 21.19 -16.79
C ARG A 162 -22.44 20.19 -17.89
N LYS A 163 -23.28 20.55 -18.87
CA LYS A 163 -23.59 19.66 -20.01
C LYS A 163 -22.45 19.61 -21.03
N THR A 164 -21.83 20.75 -21.31
CA THR A 164 -20.77 20.90 -22.31
C THR A 164 -19.77 21.97 -21.88
N SER A 165 -18.61 22.01 -22.54
CA SER A 165 -17.60 23.03 -22.34
C SER A 165 -16.82 23.25 -23.64
N HIS A 166 -16.72 24.51 -24.06
CA HIS A 166 -15.97 24.93 -25.26
C HIS A 166 -16.37 24.18 -26.55
N GLY A 167 -17.66 23.88 -26.70
CA GLY A 167 -18.20 23.17 -27.87
C GLY A 167 -18.13 21.65 -27.81
N PHE A 168 -17.68 21.07 -26.71
CA PHE A 168 -17.50 19.61 -26.57
C PHE A 168 -18.19 19.05 -25.32
N LYS A 169 -18.55 17.77 -25.40
CA LYS A 169 -18.75 16.94 -24.21
C LYS A 169 -17.40 16.41 -23.73
N TRP A 170 -17.30 16.16 -22.44
CA TRP A 170 -16.08 15.63 -21.83
C TRP A 170 -16.45 14.50 -20.88
N ILE A 171 -15.77 13.36 -21.01
CA ILE A 171 -16.07 12.16 -20.24
C ILE A 171 -14.77 11.59 -19.72
N TYR A 172 -14.69 11.29 -18.42
CA TYR A 172 -13.54 10.55 -17.90
C TYR A 172 -13.45 9.19 -18.58
N ASP A 173 -12.26 8.83 -19.03
CA ASP A 173 -12.05 7.51 -19.60
C ASP A 173 -12.15 6.44 -18.49
N THR A 174 -13.15 5.57 -18.65
CA THR A 174 -13.38 4.43 -17.78
C THR A 174 -12.96 3.12 -18.46
N SER A 175 -12.21 3.16 -19.57
CA SER A 175 -11.76 1.96 -20.29
C SER A 175 -11.01 0.98 -19.37
N GLN A 176 -10.10 1.48 -18.53
CA GLN A 176 -9.43 0.67 -17.50
C GLN A 176 -10.34 0.32 -16.30
N GLU A 177 -11.48 0.99 -16.18
CA GLU A 177 -12.54 0.69 -15.21
C GLU A 177 -13.60 -0.26 -15.80
N ASN A 178 -13.50 -0.71 -17.06
CA ASN A 178 -14.48 -1.59 -17.74
C ASN A 178 -13.82 -2.88 -18.29
N ILE A 179 -12.85 -3.45 -17.58
CA ILE A 179 -12.04 -4.59 -18.03
C ILE A 179 -12.84 -5.91 -18.17
N PHE A 180 -14.06 -5.98 -17.65
CA PHE A 180 -14.81 -7.24 -17.53
C PHE A 180 -16.15 -7.12 -18.27
N GLU A 181 -16.21 -7.67 -19.49
CA GLU A 181 -17.40 -7.64 -20.37
C GLU A 181 -18.67 -8.23 -19.71
N ASN A 182 -18.50 -9.09 -18.70
CA ASN A 182 -19.60 -9.77 -18.00
C ASN A 182 -19.62 -9.53 -16.48
N GLU A 183 -19.14 -8.37 -16.02
CA GLU A 183 -19.18 -8.05 -14.58
C GLU A 183 -20.60 -7.91 -14.04
N ILE A 184 -20.89 -8.66 -12.98
CA ILE A 184 -22.17 -8.64 -12.29
C ILE A 184 -22.09 -7.67 -11.11
N TRP A 185 -22.98 -6.67 -11.07
CA TRP A 185 -23.11 -5.75 -9.95
C TRP A 185 -24.34 -6.08 -9.10
N LYS A 186 -24.18 -6.10 -7.78
CA LYS A 186 -25.28 -6.23 -6.81
C LYS A 186 -25.24 -5.07 -5.80
N ASP A 187 -26.42 -4.65 -5.35
CA ASP A 187 -26.53 -3.70 -4.24
C ASP A 187 -25.99 -4.34 -2.95
N ILE A 188 -25.28 -3.55 -2.16
CA ILE A 188 -24.82 -3.96 -0.83
C ILE A 188 -25.92 -3.62 0.18
N PRO A 189 -26.51 -4.61 0.87
CA PRO A 189 -27.50 -4.38 1.91
C PRO A 189 -27.04 -3.37 2.97
N LYS A 190 -27.95 -2.49 3.42
CA LYS A 190 -27.67 -1.46 4.43
C LYS A 190 -27.23 -2.05 5.76
N GLU A 191 -27.67 -3.27 6.07
CA GLU A 191 -27.34 -4.04 7.26
C GLU A 191 -25.85 -4.39 7.28
N ILE A 192 -25.28 -4.71 6.12
CA ILE A 192 -23.84 -4.97 5.95
C ILE A 192 -23.06 -3.65 6.10
N LEU A 193 -23.59 -2.56 5.57
CA LEU A 193 -22.93 -1.25 5.56
C LEU A 193 -23.30 -0.33 6.74
N LYS A 194 -23.80 -0.87 7.85
CA LYS A 194 -24.12 -0.09 9.05
C LYS A 194 -25.02 1.13 8.77
N GLY A 195 -26.00 0.96 7.88
CA GLY A 195 -26.99 1.97 7.51
C GLY A 195 -26.69 2.77 6.24
N TYR A 196 -25.50 2.66 5.64
CA TYR A 196 -25.22 3.34 4.36
C TYR A 196 -25.91 2.64 3.18
N ILE A 197 -26.50 3.42 2.28
CA ILE A 197 -27.29 2.94 1.13
C ILE A 197 -26.70 3.37 -0.21
N GLY A 198 -27.12 2.70 -1.29
CA GLY A 198 -26.78 3.05 -2.67
C GLY A 198 -25.38 2.63 -3.14
N TYR A 199 -24.68 1.81 -2.36
CA TYR A 199 -23.41 1.22 -2.76
C TYR A 199 -23.63 -0.11 -3.44
N LYS A 200 -22.82 -0.41 -4.46
CA LYS A 200 -22.83 -1.69 -5.18
C LYS A 200 -21.49 -2.37 -5.07
N VAL A 201 -21.48 -3.70 -5.06
CA VAL A 201 -20.28 -4.54 -5.16
C VAL A 201 -20.39 -5.42 -6.39
N SER A 202 -19.26 -5.67 -7.05
CA SER A 202 -19.20 -6.60 -8.18
C SER A 202 -18.57 -7.94 -7.84
N ASP A 203 -18.83 -8.94 -8.68
CA ASP A 203 -18.18 -10.24 -8.67
C ASP A 203 -16.65 -10.13 -8.92
N GLN A 204 -16.18 -9.02 -9.47
CA GLN A 204 -14.75 -8.73 -9.68
C GLN A 204 -14.10 -8.02 -8.48
N GLY A 205 -14.82 -7.87 -7.36
CA GLY A 205 -14.30 -7.24 -6.15
C GLY A 205 -14.16 -5.72 -6.25
N ARG A 206 -15.02 -5.08 -7.05
CA ARG A 206 -15.06 -3.61 -7.19
C ARG A 206 -16.25 -3.03 -6.42
N ILE A 207 -16.07 -1.82 -5.90
CA ILE A 207 -17.10 -1.13 -5.12
C ILE A 207 -17.49 0.14 -5.86
N LYS A 208 -18.78 0.36 -6.07
CA LYS A 208 -19.34 1.53 -6.73
C LYS A 208 -20.14 2.33 -5.72
N ASN A 209 -19.89 3.64 -5.66
CA ASN A 209 -20.61 4.54 -4.75
C ASN A 209 -21.99 4.95 -5.33
N PRO A 210 -22.85 5.62 -4.55
CA PRO A 210 -24.16 6.09 -5.02
C PRO A 210 -24.10 7.06 -6.20
N LYS A 211 -22.96 7.72 -6.43
CA LYS A 211 -22.71 8.61 -7.58
C LYS A 211 -22.24 7.86 -8.83
N GLY A 212 -22.17 6.52 -8.77
CA GLY A 212 -21.73 5.66 -9.87
C GLY A 212 -20.21 5.54 -10.03
N ASN A 213 -19.39 6.12 -9.13
CA ASN A 213 -17.94 6.05 -9.25
C ASN A 213 -17.39 4.77 -8.62
N ILE A 214 -16.44 4.12 -9.31
CA ILE A 214 -15.71 2.97 -8.77
C ILE A 214 -14.65 3.46 -7.77
N LEU A 215 -14.63 2.85 -6.60
CA LEU A 215 -13.73 3.19 -5.52
C LEU A 215 -12.49 2.29 -5.54
N LYS A 216 -11.30 2.90 -5.51
CA LYS A 216 -10.00 2.18 -5.62
C LYS A 216 -9.67 1.31 -4.39
N GLY A 217 -10.17 1.69 -3.22
CA GLY A 217 -9.77 1.08 -1.94
C GLY A 217 -8.30 1.34 -1.57
N SER A 218 -7.84 0.70 -0.51
CA SER A 218 -6.44 0.73 -0.04
C SER A 218 -6.03 -0.62 0.55
N ILE A 219 -4.73 -0.92 0.56
CA ILE A 219 -4.19 -2.14 1.18
C ILE A 219 -3.87 -1.83 2.64
N HIS A 220 -4.44 -2.62 3.55
CA HIS A 220 -4.16 -2.52 4.99
C HIS A 220 -2.82 -3.19 5.33
N SER A 221 -2.23 -2.84 6.48
CA SER A 221 -0.96 -3.44 6.96
C SER A 221 -0.99 -4.97 7.10
N SER A 222 -2.19 -5.55 7.24
CA SER A 222 -2.40 -7.02 7.27
C SER A 222 -2.47 -7.69 5.89
N GLY A 223 -2.36 -6.91 4.82
CA GLY A 223 -2.39 -7.35 3.42
C GLY A 223 -3.77 -7.33 2.75
N TYR A 224 -4.85 -7.16 3.52
CA TYR A 224 -6.21 -7.14 2.96
C TYR A 224 -6.55 -5.82 2.27
N LYS A 225 -7.25 -5.91 1.15
CA LYS A 225 -7.83 -4.75 0.47
C LYS A 225 -9.08 -4.25 1.19
N ASN A 226 -9.07 -2.98 1.57
CA ASN A 226 -10.11 -2.29 2.31
C ASN A 226 -10.72 -1.15 1.50
N ILE A 227 -11.92 -0.74 1.90
CA ILE A 227 -12.60 0.45 1.38
C ILE A 227 -13.20 1.28 2.51
N ASN A 228 -13.19 2.61 2.35
CA ASN A 228 -13.87 3.52 3.25
C ASN A 228 -15.22 3.93 2.66
N ILE A 229 -16.29 3.75 3.43
CA ILE A 229 -17.68 4.00 3.04
C ILE A 229 -18.30 5.01 4.01
N GLY A 230 -19.14 5.89 3.47
CA GLY A 230 -19.90 6.88 4.24
C GLY A 230 -19.10 8.12 4.68
N ILE A 231 -19.81 9.06 5.30
CA ILE A 231 -19.25 10.34 5.76
C ILE A 231 -18.18 10.13 6.84
N ASN A 232 -18.41 9.17 7.73
CA ASN A 232 -17.49 8.80 8.81
C ASN A 232 -16.31 7.94 8.34
N LYS A 233 -16.18 7.70 7.02
CA LYS A 233 -15.12 6.89 6.40
C LYS A 233 -14.94 5.53 7.09
N THR A 234 -16.05 4.86 7.42
CA THR A 234 -15.98 3.54 8.06
C THR A 234 -15.31 2.54 7.12
N THR A 235 -14.32 1.81 7.64
CA THR A 235 -13.51 0.87 6.84
C THR A 235 -14.16 -0.51 6.78
N PHE A 236 -14.28 -1.05 5.57
CA PHE A 236 -14.77 -2.41 5.29
C PHE A 236 -13.73 -3.19 4.49
N LYS A 237 -13.65 -4.51 4.71
CA LYS A 237 -12.80 -5.41 3.89
C LYS A 237 -13.54 -5.77 2.61
N ILE A 238 -12.92 -5.59 1.45
CA ILE A 238 -13.61 -5.77 0.16
C ILE A 238 -14.04 -7.24 -0.04
N HIS A 239 -13.15 -8.21 0.21
CA HIS A 239 -13.49 -9.63 0.08
C HIS A 239 -14.69 -10.05 0.95
N ARG A 240 -14.87 -9.43 2.13
CA ARG A 240 -16.03 -9.69 3.00
C ARG A 240 -17.31 -9.21 2.34
N LEU A 241 -17.30 -7.99 1.79
CA LEU A 241 -18.45 -7.43 1.10
C LEU A 241 -18.84 -8.30 -0.11
N VAL A 242 -17.86 -8.76 -0.89
CA VAL A 242 -18.10 -9.65 -2.03
C VAL A 242 -18.74 -10.97 -1.55
N ALA A 243 -18.12 -11.64 -0.57
CA ALA A 243 -18.63 -12.92 -0.07
C ALA A 243 -20.03 -12.79 0.56
N GLN A 244 -20.29 -11.73 1.33
CA GLN A 244 -21.59 -11.50 1.97
C GLN A 244 -22.72 -11.22 0.96
N VAL A 245 -22.40 -10.67 -0.22
CA VAL A 245 -23.39 -10.32 -1.24
C VAL A 245 -23.58 -11.45 -2.27
N PHE A 246 -22.53 -12.20 -2.58
CA PHE A 246 -22.55 -13.19 -3.66
C PHE A 246 -22.54 -14.65 -3.20
N ILE A 247 -22.03 -14.96 -2.01
CA ILE A 247 -21.87 -16.34 -1.54
C ILE A 247 -22.83 -16.61 -0.37
N PRO A 248 -23.87 -17.45 -0.55
CA PRO A 248 -24.71 -17.88 0.54
C PRO A 248 -23.88 -18.50 1.67
N ASN A 249 -24.08 -18.03 2.90
CA ASN A 249 -23.40 -18.58 4.07
C ASN A 249 -24.35 -19.46 4.89
N ILE A 250 -24.80 -20.55 4.27
CA ILE A 250 -25.83 -21.47 4.82
C ILE A 250 -25.40 -21.99 6.21
N TYR A 251 -24.11 -22.22 6.40
CA TYR A 251 -23.53 -22.78 7.63
C TYR A 251 -23.06 -21.73 8.65
N GLY A 252 -23.31 -20.43 8.42
CA GLY A 252 -22.92 -19.37 9.36
C GLY A 252 -21.42 -19.27 9.62
N LYS A 253 -20.58 -19.69 8.67
CA LYS A 253 -19.12 -19.71 8.83
C LYS A 253 -18.56 -18.29 9.04
N PRO A 254 -17.65 -18.09 10.00
CA PRO A 254 -17.27 -16.74 10.43
C PRO A 254 -16.21 -16.06 9.55
N PHE A 255 -15.42 -16.80 8.77
CA PHE A 255 -14.29 -16.25 8.00
C PHE A 255 -14.46 -16.43 6.49
N VAL A 256 -13.78 -15.58 5.73
CA VAL A 256 -13.69 -15.68 4.27
C VAL A 256 -12.24 -15.93 3.90
N ASN A 257 -11.99 -17.05 3.24
CA ASN A 257 -10.68 -17.45 2.74
C ASN A 257 -10.46 -16.92 1.31
N HIS A 258 -9.18 -16.73 0.94
CA HIS A 258 -8.76 -16.50 -0.45
C HIS A 258 -8.10 -17.79 -0.95
N ARG A 259 -8.68 -18.44 -1.95
CA ARG A 259 -8.23 -19.74 -2.46
C ARG A 259 -6.78 -19.71 -2.98
N ASN A 260 -6.39 -18.60 -3.61
CA ASN A 260 -5.03 -18.39 -4.11
C ASN A 260 -4.06 -17.75 -3.09
N HIS A 261 -4.49 -17.56 -1.83
CA HIS A 261 -3.73 -16.90 -0.77
C HIS A 261 -3.32 -15.43 -1.03
N ASP A 262 -3.69 -14.84 -2.17
CA ASP A 262 -3.54 -13.42 -2.44
C ASP A 262 -4.71 -12.62 -1.86
N LYS A 263 -4.45 -11.96 -0.73
CA LYS A 263 -5.41 -11.11 0.00
C LYS A 263 -5.84 -9.85 -0.75
N THR A 264 -5.24 -9.57 -1.89
CA THR A 264 -5.58 -8.43 -2.76
C THR A 264 -6.54 -8.84 -3.88
N ASP A 265 -6.62 -10.13 -4.21
CA ASP A 265 -7.51 -10.69 -5.24
C ASP A 265 -8.91 -10.98 -4.68
N CYS A 266 -9.74 -9.92 -4.60
CA CYS A 266 -11.09 -9.99 -4.03
C CYS A 266 -12.17 -10.49 -5.00
N LYS A 267 -11.82 -11.19 -6.08
CA LYS A 267 -12.80 -11.70 -7.06
C LYS A 267 -13.60 -12.86 -6.48
N LEU A 268 -14.86 -12.96 -6.85
CA LEU A 268 -15.82 -13.95 -6.33
C LEU A 268 -15.30 -15.38 -6.42
N TYR A 269 -14.73 -15.78 -7.57
CA TYR A 269 -14.20 -17.14 -7.75
C TYR A 269 -13.10 -17.51 -6.75
N ASN A 270 -12.40 -16.50 -6.20
CA ASN A 270 -11.28 -16.69 -5.30
C ASN A 270 -11.72 -16.75 -3.83
N LEU A 271 -13.01 -16.53 -3.53
CA LEU A 271 -13.49 -16.39 -2.16
C LEU A 271 -14.36 -17.57 -1.74
N GLU A 272 -14.26 -17.95 -0.47
CA GLU A 272 -15.10 -18.99 0.13
C GLU A 272 -15.26 -18.77 1.64
N TRP A 273 -16.39 -19.24 2.19
CA TRP A 273 -16.64 -19.19 3.62
C TRP A 273 -15.97 -20.38 4.33
N VAL A 274 -15.18 -20.10 5.38
CA VAL A 274 -14.42 -21.12 6.14
C VAL A 274 -14.60 -20.96 7.65
N THR A 275 -14.44 -22.08 8.36
CA THR A 275 -14.28 -22.11 9.82
C THR A 275 -12.82 -21.80 10.20
N PRO A 276 -12.54 -21.43 11.47
CA PRO A 276 -11.17 -21.20 11.90
C PRO A 276 -10.25 -22.44 11.73
N SER A 277 -10.77 -23.65 11.94
CA SER A 277 -10.00 -24.90 11.75
C SER A 277 -9.71 -25.17 10.28
N GLU A 278 -10.69 -25.03 9.39
CA GLU A 278 -10.50 -25.15 7.94
C GLU A 278 -9.47 -24.13 7.42
N ASN A 279 -9.55 -22.88 7.89
CA ASN A 279 -8.63 -21.82 7.48
C ASN A 279 -7.18 -22.12 7.89
N GLN A 280 -6.95 -22.76 9.05
CA GLN A 280 -5.63 -23.20 9.47
C GLN A 280 -5.11 -24.35 8.61
N ILE A 281 -5.96 -25.34 8.32
CA ILE A 281 -5.59 -26.49 7.48
C ILE A 281 -5.21 -26.03 6.07
N LEU A 282 -6.03 -25.19 5.44
CA LEU A 282 -5.78 -24.66 4.10
C LEU A 282 -4.47 -23.87 4.04
N ALA A 283 -4.19 -23.05 5.06
CA ALA A 283 -2.91 -22.34 5.17
C ALA A 283 -1.73 -23.32 5.29
N SER A 284 -1.84 -24.34 6.13
CA SER A 284 -0.78 -25.35 6.32
C SER A 284 -0.51 -26.19 5.07
N GLN A 285 -1.56 -26.57 4.31
CA GLN A 285 -1.43 -27.34 3.07
C GLN A 285 -0.70 -26.55 1.99
N PHE A 286 -1.05 -25.28 1.79
CA PHE A 286 -0.40 -24.42 0.80
C PHE A 286 1.12 -24.27 1.04
N TYR A 287 1.52 -23.96 2.28
CA TYR A 287 2.95 -23.84 2.62
C TYR A 287 3.71 -25.17 2.59
N SER A 288 3.01 -26.30 2.58
CA SER A 288 3.62 -27.62 2.43
C SER A 288 3.81 -28.02 0.97
N SER A 289 2.97 -27.51 0.05
CA SER A 289 3.07 -27.79 -1.39
C SER A 289 4.06 -26.90 -2.15
N GLU A 290 4.54 -25.79 -1.56
CA GLU A 290 5.57 -24.90 -2.14
C GLU A 290 7.01 -25.26 -1.74
N LYS A 291 7.22 -26.40 -1.06
CA LYS A 291 8.55 -26.95 -0.73
C LYS A 291 8.90 -28.12 -1.64
#